data_AF-A0A2D7SN09-F1
#
_entry.id   AF-A0A2D7SN09-F1
#
_cell.length_a   1.000
_cell.length_b   1.000
_cell.length_c   1.000
_cell.angle_alpha   90.00
_cell.angle_beta   90.00
_cell.angle_gamma   90.00
#
_symmetry.space_group_name_H-M   'P 1'
#
loop_
_entity.id
_entity.type
_entity.pdbx_description
1 polymer ?
#
loop_
_entity_poly.entity_id
_entity_poly.type
_entity_poly.pdbx_seq_one_letter_code
_entity_poly.pdbx_strand_id
1 'polypeptide(L)'
;MEFTSDTNVVKERQALLKTAAKGETVALKQLKNLFKEGRQALQKTVDNGETVALKQLKNLFKEEQPVIPRPSVAEVKSRFDTNLKRTRHYLPKTKNKGLAGQMSEMLLGIPLSSECLDCSDGELKLFPLVKAGSGQWKPKESIAITMRGVHTPESIPWDESDLRKKISNVLFVAYFRDGENDDYINFVDAYVLNPSNCDLYDAFKADYETITTYYRVNGVNQTPKNLRTENDTSNTVNGTYIQGRTKGQGGEKKTVGFYFLPLQFVKHVLLDQYMQVNDS
;
A
#
# COMPACT_ATOMS: atom_id res chain seq x y z
N MET A 1 -42.70 -16.28 -11.07
CA MET A 1 -41.93 -17.41 -10.51
C MET A 1 -41.26 -16.86 -9.26
N GLU A 2 -41.85 -17.09 -8.09
CA GLU A 2 -41.30 -16.62 -6.81
C GLU A 2 -39.97 -17.33 -6.54
N PHE A 3 -38.88 -16.57 -6.43
CA PHE A 3 -37.61 -17.08 -5.92
C PHE A 3 -37.74 -17.19 -4.40
N THR A 4 -38.05 -18.39 -3.92
CA THR A 4 -37.94 -18.72 -2.51
C THR A 4 -36.46 -18.66 -2.12
N SER A 5 -36.09 -17.67 -1.31
CA SER A 5 -34.78 -17.60 -0.68
C SER A 5 -34.65 -18.79 0.28
N ASP A 6 -33.88 -19.80 -0.12
CA ASP A 6 -33.71 -21.01 0.67
C ASP A 6 -32.91 -20.69 1.94
N THR A 7 -33.63 -20.39 3.03
CA THR A 7 -33.12 -20.00 4.34
C THR A 7 -32.11 -20.98 4.95
N ASN A 8 -32.04 -22.21 4.43
CA ASN A 8 -31.08 -23.22 4.85
C ASN A 8 -29.66 -22.94 4.34
N VAL A 9 -29.52 -22.46 3.09
CA VAL A 9 -28.21 -22.12 2.49
C VAL A 9 -27.56 -20.93 3.20
N VAL A 10 -28.38 -19.96 3.63
CA VAL A 10 -27.90 -18.80 4.41
C VAL A 10 -27.38 -19.23 5.78
N LYS A 11 -28.09 -20.11 6.49
CA LYS A 11 -27.68 -20.63 7.81
C LYS A 11 -26.40 -21.45 7.73
N GLU A 12 -26.28 -22.33 6.74
CA GLU A 12 -25.10 -23.17 6.53
C GLU A 12 -23.87 -22.32 6.17
N ARG A 13 -24.05 -21.27 5.35
CA ARG A 13 -22.99 -20.31 5.02
C ARG A 13 -22.54 -19.47 6.22
N GLN A 14 -23.46 -19.03 7.08
CA GLN A 14 -23.13 -18.30 8.31
C GLN A 14 -22.33 -19.16 9.30
N ALA A 15 -22.64 -20.46 9.39
CA ALA A 15 -21.87 -21.40 10.21
C ALA A 15 -20.43 -21.54 9.67
N LEU A 16 -20.26 -21.73 8.35
CA LEU A 16 -18.94 -21.85 7.72
C LEU A 16 -18.09 -20.58 7.82
N LEU A 17 -18.71 -19.39 7.73
CA LEU A 17 -18.01 -18.11 7.92
C LEU A 17 -17.47 -17.93 9.35
N LYS A 18 -18.27 -18.29 10.36
CA LYS A 18 -17.84 -18.23 11.77
C LYS A 18 -16.69 -19.21 12.06
N THR A 19 -16.68 -20.37 11.42
CA THR A 19 -15.63 -21.38 11.56
C THR A 19 -14.36 -21.00 10.78
N ALA A 20 -14.49 -20.42 9.59
CA ALA A 20 -13.37 -19.91 8.79
C ALA A 20 -12.65 -18.73 9.46
N ALA A 21 -13.38 -17.85 10.16
CA ALA A 21 -12.81 -16.75 10.95
C ALA A 21 -11.92 -17.23 12.12
N LYS A 22 -12.08 -18.50 12.54
CA LYS A 22 -11.22 -19.15 13.55
C LYS A 22 -9.98 -19.82 12.96
N GLY A 23 -9.71 -19.64 11.65
CA GLY A 23 -8.50 -20.15 10.99
C GLY A 23 -8.58 -21.61 10.53
N GLU A 24 -9.75 -22.24 10.53
CA GLU A 24 -9.88 -23.64 10.10
C GLU A 24 -9.80 -23.79 8.57
N THR A 25 -8.74 -24.47 8.11
CA THR A 25 -8.39 -24.66 6.69
C THR A 25 -9.49 -25.33 5.87
N VAL A 26 -10.26 -26.23 6.48
CA VAL A 26 -11.36 -26.96 5.82
C VAL A 26 -12.53 -26.02 5.51
N ALA A 27 -12.91 -25.16 6.46
CA ALA A 27 -13.98 -24.18 6.30
C ALA A 27 -13.62 -23.13 5.22
N LEU A 28 -12.37 -22.67 5.17
CA LEU A 28 -11.86 -21.80 4.11
C LEU A 28 -11.95 -22.42 2.71
N LYS A 29 -11.66 -23.72 2.59
CA LYS A 29 -11.76 -24.45 1.31
C LYS A 29 -13.20 -24.61 0.86
N GLN A 30 -14.12 -24.95 1.79
CA GLN A 30 -15.56 -25.03 1.52
C GLN A 30 -16.14 -23.68 1.12
N LEU A 31 -15.75 -22.60 1.79
CA LEU A 31 -16.16 -21.23 1.46
C LEU A 31 -15.72 -20.84 0.04
N LYS A 32 -14.47 -21.15 -0.34
CA LYS A 32 -13.93 -20.89 -1.69
C LYS A 32 -14.69 -21.65 -2.77
N ASN A 33 -15.12 -22.89 -2.50
CA ASN A 33 -15.94 -23.67 -3.44
C ASN A 33 -17.34 -23.06 -3.62
N LEU A 34 -18.01 -22.68 -2.54
CA LEU A 34 -19.28 -21.96 -2.58
C LEU A 34 -19.21 -20.66 -3.39
N PHE A 35 -18.13 -19.88 -3.22
CA PHE A 35 -17.92 -18.67 -4.04
C PHE A 35 -17.62 -18.96 -5.52
N LYS A 36 -17.05 -20.13 -5.83
CA LYS A 36 -16.78 -20.55 -7.21
C LYS A 36 -18.07 -20.98 -7.91
N GLU A 37 -18.92 -21.75 -7.22
CA GLU A 37 -20.23 -22.17 -7.70
C GLU A 37 -21.17 -20.97 -7.91
N GLY A 38 -21.20 -20.03 -6.93
CA GLY A 38 -21.95 -18.78 -7.07
C GLY A 38 -21.49 -17.93 -8.26
N ARG A 39 -20.18 -17.88 -8.55
CA ARG A 39 -19.65 -17.21 -9.75
C ARG A 39 -20.03 -17.90 -11.05
N GLN A 40 -20.04 -19.24 -11.08
CA GLN A 40 -20.45 -20.00 -12.26
C GLN A 40 -21.94 -19.85 -12.56
N ALA A 41 -22.79 -19.78 -11.53
CA ALA A 41 -24.21 -19.48 -11.68
C ALA A 41 -24.44 -18.05 -12.22
N LEU A 42 -23.62 -17.08 -11.78
CA LEU A 42 -23.61 -15.70 -12.29
C LEU A 42 -23.21 -15.61 -13.77
N GLN A 43 -22.21 -16.39 -14.19
CA GLN A 43 -21.77 -16.40 -15.58
C GLN A 43 -22.88 -16.92 -16.52
N LYS A 44 -23.60 -17.97 -16.10
CA LYS A 44 -24.75 -18.50 -16.85
C LYS A 44 -25.91 -17.52 -16.98
N THR A 45 -26.10 -16.61 -16.02
CA THR A 45 -27.16 -15.58 -16.08
C THR A 45 -26.76 -14.38 -16.95
N VAL A 46 -25.46 -14.08 -17.07
CA VAL A 46 -24.93 -13.06 -18.00
C VAL A 46 -25.17 -13.47 -19.45
N ASP A 47 -25.01 -14.75 -19.77
CA ASP A 47 -25.17 -15.26 -21.14
C ASP A 47 -26.65 -15.18 -21.62
N ASN A 48 -27.61 -15.08 -20.70
CA ASN A 48 -29.05 -14.98 -21.00
C ASN A 48 -29.61 -13.54 -21.02
N GLY A 49 -28.77 -12.51 -20.97
CA GLY A 49 -29.19 -11.11 -21.22
C GLY A 49 -29.98 -10.41 -20.10
N GLU A 50 -30.15 -11.04 -18.93
CA GLU A 50 -30.94 -10.47 -17.83
C GLU A 50 -30.14 -9.44 -17.01
N THR A 51 -30.10 -8.20 -17.53
CA THR A 51 -29.34 -7.08 -16.94
C THR A 51 -29.85 -6.66 -15.54
N VAL A 52 -31.13 -6.92 -15.25
CA VAL A 52 -31.76 -6.61 -13.95
C VAL A 52 -31.37 -7.62 -12.87
N ALA A 53 -31.32 -8.92 -13.22
CA ALA A 53 -30.87 -9.98 -12.33
C ALA A 53 -29.40 -9.78 -11.92
N LEU A 54 -28.53 -9.38 -12.86
CA LEU A 54 -27.13 -9.03 -12.56
C LEU A 54 -26.97 -7.87 -11.57
N LYS A 55 -27.85 -6.87 -11.60
CA LYS A 55 -27.80 -5.72 -10.70
C LYS A 55 -28.29 -6.09 -9.31
N GLN A 56 -29.36 -6.89 -9.23
CA GLN A 56 -29.89 -7.44 -7.98
C GLN A 56 -28.94 -8.48 -7.35
N LEU A 57 -28.38 -9.41 -8.14
CA LEU A 57 -27.34 -10.35 -7.67
C LEU A 57 -26.08 -9.60 -7.24
N LYS A 58 -25.59 -8.60 -7.98
CA LYS A 58 -24.44 -7.79 -7.54
C LYS A 58 -24.70 -7.05 -6.22
N ASN A 59 -25.94 -6.63 -5.96
CA ASN A 59 -26.32 -6.02 -4.69
C ASN A 59 -26.42 -7.09 -3.57
N LEU A 60 -27.05 -8.24 -3.86
CA LEU A 60 -27.09 -9.41 -2.96
C LEU A 60 -25.69 -9.96 -2.61
N PHE A 61 -24.71 -9.85 -3.51
CA PHE A 61 -23.31 -10.24 -3.27
C PHE A 61 -22.43 -9.12 -2.73
N LYS A 62 -22.88 -7.86 -2.80
CA LYS A 62 -22.19 -6.72 -2.17
C LYS A 62 -22.47 -6.65 -0.67
N GLU A 63 -23.65 -7.09 -0.23
CA GLU A 63 -24.09 -6.86 1.16
C GLU A 63 -23.53 -7.83 2.20
N GLU A 64 -22.90 -8.94 1.81
CA GLU A 64 -22.33 -9.89 2.79
C GLU A 64 -21.01 -10.54 2.33
N GLN A 65 -20.06 -9.74 1.84
CA GLN A 65 -18.66 -10.14 1.92
C GLN A 65 -18.26 -10.01 3.39
N PRO A 66 -17.78 -11.06 4.07
CA PRO A 66 -17.24 -10.91 5.41
C PRO A 66 -16.16 -9.84 5.35
N VAL A 67 -16.35 -8.75 6.11
CA VAL A 67 -15.30 -7.75 6.28
C VAL A 67 -14.15 -8.46 6.97
N ILE A 68 -13.13 -8.85 6.20
CA ILE A 68 -11.92 -9.43 6.78
C ILE A 68 -11.31 -8.31 7.63
N PRO A 69 -11.24 -8.49 8.96
CA PRO A 69 -10.70 -7.44 9.80
C PRO A 69 -9.24 -7.20 9.41
N ARG A 70 -8.86 -5.93 9.31
CA ARG A 70 -7.46 -5.57 9.06
C ARG A 70 -6.62 -5.99 10.26
N PRO A 71 -5.48 -6.68 10.04
CA PRO A 71 -4.53 -6.89 11.11
C PRO A 71 -3.96 -5.53 11.57
N SER A 72 -3.51 -5.48 12.82
CA SER A 72 -2.66 -4.42 13.34
C SER A 72 -1.26 -4.50 12.74
N VAL A 73 -0.51 -3.39 12.80
CA VAL A 73 0.90 -3.33 12.41
C VAL A 73 1.73 -4.38 13.16
N ALA A 74 1.45 -4.61 14.44
CA ALA A 74 2.13 -5.61 15.25
C ALA A 74 1.89 -7.05 14.74
N GLU A 75 0.65 -7.38 14.39
CA GLU A 75 0.33 -8.69 13.80
C GLU A 75 0.98 -8.86 12.42
N VAL A 76 0.97 -7.82 11.58
CA VAL A 76 1.64 -7.84 10.27
C VAL A 76 3.14 -8.02 10.44
N LYS A 77 3.78 -7.33 11.39
CA LYS A 77 5.20 -7.49 11.71
C LYS A 77 5.52 -8.92 12.14
N SER A 78 4.71 -9.50 13.03
CA SER A 78 4.88 -10.89 13.48
C SER A 78 4.77 -11.88 12.30
N ARG A 79 3.81 -11.69 11.40
CA ARG A 79 3.67 -12.49 10.17
C ARG A 79 4.86 -12.33 9.25
N PHE A 80 5.39 -11.11 9.11
CA PHE A 80 6.59 -10.85 8.32
C PHE A 80 7.79 -11.60 8.89
N ASP A 81 8.07 -11.44 10.19
CA ASP A 81 9.23 -12.05 10.84
C ASP A 81 9.18 -13.58 10.77
N THR A 82 7.98 -14.16 10.90
CA THR A 82 7.80 -15.62 10.92
C THR A 82 7.82 -16.23 9.53
N ASN A 83 7.18 -15.58 8.54
CA ASN A 83 6.84 -16.23 7.27
C ASN A 83 7.53 -15.61 6.04
N LEU A 84 7.97 -14.36 6.10
CA LEU A 84 8.46 -13.63 4.92
C LEU A 84 9.91 -13.15 5.03
N LYS A 85 10.41 -12.84 6.23
CA LYS A 85 11.78 -12.37 6.40
C LYS A 85 12.76 -13.38 5.80
N ARG A 86 13.67 -12.91 4.94
CA ARG A 86 14.68 -13.72 4.23
C ARG A 86 14.10 -14.79 3.30
N THR A 87 12.90 -14.58 2.78
CA THR A 87 12.31 -15.46 1.75
C THR A 87 12.41 -14.85 0.36
N ARG A 88 12.41 -15.73 -0.66
CA ARG A 88 12.48 -15.39 -2.08
C ARG A 88 11.23 -15.85 -2.81
N HIS A 89 10.61 -14.95 -3.58
CA HIS A 89 9.34 -15.20 -4.27
C HIS A 89 9.43 -14.80 -5.73
N TYR A 90 8.89 -15.63 -6.62
CA TYR A 90 8.77 -15.30 -8.03
C TYR A 90 7.69 -14.23 -8.22
N LEU A 91 8.08 -13.07 -8.74
CA LEU A 91 7.21 -11.95 -9.07
C LEU A 91 7.80 -11.13 -10.24
N PRO A 92 7.58 -11.54 -11.49
CA PRO A 92 8.14 -10.87 -12.66
C PRO A 92 7.69 -9.42 -12.74
N LYS A 93 8.55 -8.56 -13.30
CA LYS A 93 8.18 -7.15 -13.50
C LYS A 93 7.03 -7.06 -14.50
N THR A 94 6.03 -6.28 -14.13
CA THR A 94 4.90 -5.99 -15.02
C THR A 94 4.73 -4.48 -15.18
N LYS A 95 3.85 -4.07 -16.10
CA LYS A 95 3.42 -2.67 -16.20
C LYS A 95 2.75 -2.17 -14.91
N ASN A 96 2.21 -3.07 -14.08
CA ASN A 96 1.66 -2.75 -12.76
C ASN A 96 2.79 -2.57 -11.74
N LYS A 97 3.20 -1.32 -11.54
CA LYS A 97 4.23 -0.95 -10.57
C LYS A 97 3.83 -1.23 -9.11
N GLY A 98 2.53 -1.38 -8.82
CA GLY A 98 2.00 -1.66 -7.47
C GLY A 98 1.93 -3.15 -7.12
N LEU A 99 2.28 -4.05 -8.04
CA LEU A 99 2.09 -5.49 -7.85
C LEU A 99 2.87 -6.06 -6.66
N ALA A 100 4.07 -5.53 -6.39
CA ALA A 100 4.88 -5.94 -5.23
C ALA A 100 4.19 -5.62 -3.90
N GLY A 101 3.52 -4.45 -3.82
CA GLY A 101 2.74 -4.06 -2.64
C GLY A 101 1.54 -4.98 -2.44
N GLN A 102 0.74 -5.17 -3.49
CA GLN A 102 -0.44 -6.05 -3.45
C GLN A 102 -0.09 -7.50 -3.08
N MET A 103 1.00 -8.02 -3.63
CA MET A 103 1.49 -9.36 -3.30
C MET A 103 1.89 -9.46 -1.82
N SER A 104 2.56 -8.44 -1.30
CA SER A 104 2.99 -8.40 0.10
C SER A 104 1.82 -8.24 1.05
N GLU A 105 0.84 -7.41 0.73
CA GLU A 105 -0.43 -7.28 1.46
C GLU A 105 -1.12 -8.65 1.58
N MET A 106 -1.28 -9.37 0.45
CA MET A 106 -1.90 -10.70 0.46
C MET A 106 -1.12 -11.71 1.30
N LEU A 107 0.22 -11.76 1.17
CA LEU A 107 1.06 -12.67 1.94
C LEU A 107 1.03 -12.38 3.45
N LEU A 108 0.82 -11.12 3.82
CA LEU A 108 0.70 -10.67 5.22
C LEU A 108 -0.74 -10.71 5.74
N GLY A 109 -1.71 -11.14 4.93
CA GLY A 109 -3.11 -11.23 5.30
C GLY A 109 -3.79 -9.86 5.48
N ILE A 110 -3.35 -8.86 4.72
CA ILE A 110 -3.98 -7.55 4.60
C ILE A 110 -4.98 -7.60 3.42
N PRO A 111 -6.25 -7.20 3.61
CA PRO A 111 -7.21 -7.16 2.52
C PRO A 111 -6.88 -6.02 1.54
N LEU A 112 -6.79 -6.36 0.25
CA LEU A 112 -6.63 -5.39 -0.84
C LEU A 112 -7.84 -4.45 -0.87
N SER A 113 -7.60 -3.14 -0.81
CA SER A 113 -8.68 -2.14 -0.76
C SER A 113 -8.18 -0.75 -1.15
N SER A 114 -9.10 0.21 -1.22
CA SER A 114 -8.79 1.63 -1.35
C SER A 114 -8.82 2.40 -0.01
N GLU A 115 -8.79 1.69 1.12
CA GLU A 115 -8.85 2.32 2.43
C GLU A 115 -7.67 3.26 2.68
N CYS A 116 -7.86 4.18 3.63
CA CYS A 116 -6.81 5.13 3.99
C CYS A 116 -5.56 4.42 4.54
N LEU A 117 -5.73 3.37 5.32
CA LEU A 117 -4.65 2.62 5.99
C LEU A 117 -4.70 1.15 5.58
N ASP A 118 -3.52 0.54 5.49
CA ASP A 118 -3.40 -0.89 5.17
C ASP A 118 -3.79 -1.76 6.38
N CYS A 119 -3.36 -1.35 7.58
CA CYS A 119 -3.62 -2.01 8.86
C CYS A 119 -4.75 -1.28 9.63
N SER A 120 -5.25 -1.90 10.70
CA SER A 120 -6.27 -1.28 11.56
C SER A 120 -5.75 -0.04 12.31
N ASP A 121 -4.45 0.01 12.56
CA ASP A 121 -3.76 1.01 13.37
C ASP A 121 -2.54 1.64 12.66
N GLY A 122 -2.37 1.42 11.35
CA GLY A 122 -1.17 1.90 10.65
C GLY A 122 -1.05 1.48 9.18
N GLU A 123 0.14 1.68 8.62
CA GLU A 123 0.43 1.55 7.19
C GLU A 123 1.56 0.53 6.92
N LEU A 124 1.51 -0.15 5.78
CA LEU A 124 2.59 -0.98 5.27
C LEU A 124 3.30 -0.26 4.12
N LYS A 125 4.62 -0.06 4.24
CA LYS A 125 5.43 0.54 3.17
C LYS A 125 6.57 -0.37 2.77
N LEU A 126 6.57 -0.78 1.51
CA LEU A 126 7.67 -1.51 0.91
C LEU A 126 8.63 -0.55 0.22
N PHE A 127 9.93 -0.89 0.23
CA PHE A 127 10.93 -0.15 -0.51
C PHE A 127 12.02 -1.06 -1.08
N PRO A 128 12.35 -0.89 -2.37
CA PRO A 128 13.38 -1.70 -3.01
C PRO A 128 14.79 -1.21 -2.67
N LEU A 129 15.69 -2.17 -2.49
CA LEU A 129 17.12 -2.00 -2.34
C LEU A 129 17.87 -2.42 -3.61
N VAL A 130 19.06 -1.88 -3.77
CA VAL A 130 20.09 -2.32 -4.71
C VAL A 130 21.43 -2.37 -3.99
N LYS A 131 22.33 -3.27 -4.41
CA LYS A 131 23.72 -3.21 -3.98
C LYS A 131 24.48 -2.19 -4.82
N ALA A 132 25.24 -1.32 -4.19
CA ALA A 132 26.20 -0.47 -4.86
C ALA A 132 27.40 -1.31 -5.35
N GLY A 133 28.25 -0.74 -6.21
CA GLY A 133 29.50 -1.38 -6.62
C GLY A 133 30.43 -1.72 -5.45
N SER A 134 30.26 -1.04 -4.30
CA SER A 134 30.97 -1.32 -3.04
C SER A 134 30.37 -2.48 -2.23
N GLY A 135 29.32 -3.15 -2.71
CA GLY A 135 28.59 -4.19 -1.97
C GLY A 135 27.46 -3.66 -1.09
N GLN A 136 27.57 -2.43 -0.60
CA GLN A 136 26.63 -1.82 0.33
C GLN A 136 25.20 -1.67 -0.23
N TRP A 137 24.21 -1.97 0.60
CA TRP A 137 22.81 -1.73 0.29
C TRP A 137 22.47 -0.24 0.22
N LYS A 138 21.73 0.12 -0.82
CA LYS A 138 21.18 1.46 -1.02
C LYS A 138 19.71 1.39 -1.44
N PRO A 139 18.87 2.34 -1.01
CA PRO A 139 17.52 2.43 -1.49
C PRO A 139 17.51 2.78 -2.98
N LYS A 140 16.71 2.04 -3.75
CA LYS A 140 16.57 2.25 -5.20
C LYS A 140 15.72 3.48 -5.53
N GLU A 141 14.75 3.79 -4.66
CA GLU A 141 13.80 4.87 -4.87
C GLU A 141 13.30 5.47 -3.54
N SER A 142 12.63 6.62 -3.64
CA SER A 142 11.90 7.26 -2.54
C SER A 142 10.63 6.47 -2.18
N ILE A 143 10.22 6.48 -0.91
CA ILE A 143 9.01 5.78 -0.45
C ILE A 143 7.80 6.71 -0.54
N ALA A 144 6.78 6.34 -1.30
CA ALA A 144 5.56 7.15 -1.41
C ALA A 144 4.72 7.10 -0.13
N ILE A 145 4.29 8.26 0.36
CA ILE A 145 3.45 8.38 1.56
C ILE A 145 1.98 8.56 1.15
N THR A 146 1.63 9.74 0.61
CA THR A 146 0.27 10.10 0.20
C THR A 146 0.28 11.25 -0.81
N MET A 147 -0.80 11.38 -1.59
CA MET A 147 -1.06 12.57 -2.43
C MET A 147 -2.09 13.53 -1.82
N ARG A 148 -2.72 13.13 -0.71
CA ARG A 148 -3.81 13.89 -0.10
C ARG A 148 -3.24 15.04 0.73
N GLY A 149 -3.93 16.18 0.70
CA GLY A 149 -3.61 17.37 1.49
C GLY A 149 -2.57 18.33 0.92
N VAL A 150 -2.07 18.12 -0.30
CA VAL A 150 -1.12 19.08 -0.92
C VAL A 150 -1.82 20.18 -1.72
N HIS A 151 -2.97 19.87 -2.34
CA HIS A 151 -3.68 20.77 -3.28
C HIS A 151 -4.96 21.36 -2.68
N THR A 152 -5.06 21.42 -1.35
CA THR A 152 -6.24 22.02 -0.74
C THR A 152 -6.12 23.54 -0.78
N PRO A 153 -7.19 24.27 -1.14
CA PRO A 153 -7.19 25.73 -1.08
C PRO A 153 -6.88 26.23 0.34
N GLU A 154 -7.37 25.49 1.33
CA GLU A 154 -7.20 25.78 2.75
C GLU A 154 -6.02 24.99 3.34
N SER A 155 -5.41 25.57 4.37
CA SER A 155 -4.40 24.88 5.17
C SER A 155 -5.03 23.71 5.90
N ILE A 156 -4.46 22.51 5.76
CA ILE A 156 -4.76 21.40 6.66
C ILE A 156 -3.71 21.43 7.78
N PRO A 157 -4.09 21.53 9.06
CA PRO A 157 -3.15 21.40 10.16
C PRO A 157 -2.46 20.04 10.15
N TRP A 158 -1.20 19.98 10.60
CA TRP A 158 -0.43 18.74 10.74
C TRP A 158 -1.24 17.62 11.40
N ASP A 159 -1.93 17.95 12.49
CA ASP A 159 -2.64 16.99 13.33
C ASP A 159 -3.81 16.31 12.64
N GLU A 160 -4.38 16.96 11.62
CA GLU A 160 -5.49 16.47 10.81
C GLU A 160 -5.04 15.90 9.47
N SER A 161 -3.75 16.03 9.14
CA SER A 161 -3.22 15.65 7.84
C SER A 161 -3.22 14.13 7.63
N ASP A 162 -3.59 13.72 6.42
CA ASP A 162 -3.43 12.34 5.96
C ASP A 162 -1.97 11.88 5.98
N LEU A 163 -1.02 12.82 5.84
CA LEU A 163 0.40 12.50 5.96
C LEU A 163 0.71 12.01 7.36
N ARG A 164 0.39 12.80 8.39
CA ARG A 164 0.56 12.42 9.79
C ARG A 164 -0.12 11.09 10.05
N LYS A 165 -1.41 10.97 9.70
CA LYS A 165 -2.19 9.73 9.89
C LYS A 165 -1.49 8.49 9.31
N LYS A 166 -0.95 8.60 8.10
CA LYS A 166 -0.25 7.50 7.43
C LYS A 166 1.12 7.19 7.98
N ILE A 167 1.79 8.16 8.63
CA ILE A 167 3.14 7.94 9.16
C ILE A 167 3.17 7.63 10.66
N SER A 168 2.08 7.85 11.40
CA SER A 168 1.99 7.65 12.86
C SER A 168 2.29 6.23 13.35
N ASN A 169 2.16 5.22 12.49
CA ASN A 169 2.53 3.84 12.80
C ASN A 169 2.74 3.10 11.48
N VAL A 170 4.01 2.88 11.11
CA VAL A 170 4.35 2.33 9.79
C VAL A 170 5.25 1.13 9.93
N LEU A 171 4.87 0.03 9.29
CA LEU A 171 5.77 -1.07 9.01
C LEU A 171 6.50 -0.82 7.69
N PHE A 172 7.80 -0.55 7.77
CA PHE A 172 8.68 -0.49 6.61
C PHE A 172 9.26 -1.87 6.34
N VAL A 173 9.15 -2.35 5.09
CA VAL A 173 9.71 -3.64 4.65
C VAL A 173 10.70 -3.41 3.51
N ALA A 174 11.96 -3.80 3.75
CA ALA A 174 13.01 -3.76 2.77
C ALA A 174 12.99 -5.03 1.90
N TYR A 175 13.14 -4.86 0.59
CA TYR A 175 13.30 -5.98 -0.33
C TYR A 175 14.29 -5.65 -1.45
N PHE A 176 14.88 -6.64 -2.10
CA PHE A 176 15.60 -6.44 -3.36
C PHE A 176 15.06 -7.37 -4.45
N ARG A 177 15.43 -7.08 -5.70
CA ARG A 177 15.11 -7.95 -6.83
C ARG A 177 16.36 -8.62 -7.37
N ASP A 178 16.22 -9.87 -7.81
CA ASP A 178 17.28 -10.64 -8.48
C ASP A 178 16.71 -11.53 -9.60
N GLY A 179 17.60 -12.29 -10.24
CA GLY A 179 17.32 -13.08 -11.43
C GLY A 179 17.65 -12.32 -12.71
N GLU A 180 17.68 -13.04 -13.84
CA GLU A 180 18.09 -12.48 -15.15
C GLU A 180 17.30 -11.21 -15.53
N ASN A 181 16.00 -11.15 -15.19
CA ASN A 181 15.14 -10.00 -15.48
C ASN A 181 14.58 -9.30 -14.23
N ASP A 182 15.24 -9.43 -13.06
CA ASP A 182 14.71 -8.96 -11.76
C ASP A 182 13.34 -9.61 -11.39
N ASP A 183 13.17 -10.88 -11.78
CA ASP A 183 11.90 -11.61 -11.69
C ASP A 183 11.56 -12.11 -10.28
N TYR A 184 12.46 -11.96 -9.32
CA TYR A 184 12.24 -12.41 -7.95
C TYR A 184 12.28 -11.22 -6.99
N ILE A 185 11.50 -11.32 -5.92
CA ILE A 185 11.58 -10.45 -4.75
C ILE A 185 12.18 -11.24 -3.60
N ASN A 186 13.18 -10.64 -2.95
CA ASN A 186 13.79 -11.14 -1.73
C ASN A 186 13.50 -10.16 -0.59
N PHE A 187 12.76 -10.61 0.42
CA PHE A 187 12.51 -9.82 1.62
C PHE A 187 13.72 -9.85 2.54
N VAL A 188 14.12 -8.68 3.06
CA VAL A 188 15.37 -8.54 3.83
C VAL A 188 15.07 -8.40 5.31
N ASP A 189 14.51 -7.26 5.69
CA ASP A 189 14.16 -6.94 7.06
C ASP A 189 13.00 -5.95 7.11
N ALA A 190 12.47 -5.70 8.30
CA ALA A 190 11.40 -4.75 8.52
C ALA A 190 11.55 -3.99 9.84
N TYR A 191 11.08 -2.75 9.85
CA TYR A 191 11.09 -1.89 11.04
C TYR A 191 9.74 -1.22 11.22
N VAL A 192 9.25 -1.16 12.46
CA VAL A 192 8.05 -0.41 12.82
C VAL A 192 8.47 0.96 13.32
N LEU A 193 8.02 2.02 12.67
CA LEU A 193 8.26 3.41 13.08
C LEU A 193 6.97 4.02 13.65
N ASN A 194 7.05 4.62 14.83
CA ASN A 194 5.95 5.34 15.47
C ASN A 194 6.50 6.42 16.43
N PRO A 195 5.66 7.33 16.99
CA PRO A 195 6.14 8.37 17.90
C PRO A 195 6.77 7.86 19.20
N SER A 196 6.49 6.60 19.60
CA SER A 196 7.06 6.06 20.85
C SER A 196 8.49 5.53 20.67
N ASN A 197 8.98 5.37 19.44
CA ASN A 197 10.32 4.86 19.14
C ASN A 197 11.16 5.74 18.21
N CYS A 198 10.71 6.96 17.92
CA CYS A 198 11.38 7.87 16.99
C CYS A 198 11.05 9.33 17.31
N ASP A 199 12.07 10.17 17.40
CA ASP A 199 12.00 11.61 17.68
C ASP A 199 11.88 12.49 16.41
N LEU A 200 11.76 11.88 15.24
CA LEU A 200 11.72 12.61 13.95
C LEU A 200 10.37 13.28 13.63
N TYR A 201 9.34 13.12 14.48
CA TYR A 201 7.99 13.60 14.15
C TYR A 201 7.87 15.13 14.07
N ASP A 202 8.66 15.85 14.86
CA ASP A 202 8.74 17.31 14.75
C ASP A 202 9.38 17.73 13.42
N ALA A 203 10.41 16.99 12.96
CA ALA A 203 11.01 17.23 11.66
C ALA A 203 10.04 16.88 10.51
N PHE A 204 9.25 15.81 10.62
CA PHE A 204 8.23 15.48 9.63
C PHE A 204 7.13 16.54 9.56
N LYS A 205 6.74 17.11 10.70
CA LYS A 205 5.82 18.24 10.76
C LYS A 205 6.41 19.47 10.06
N ALA A 206 7.66 19.82 10.35
CA ALA A 206 8.33 20.96 9.71
C ALA A 206 8.45 20.79 8.19
N ASP A 207 8.77 19.58 7.73
CA ASP A 207 8.81 19.24 6.30
C ASP A 207 7.42 19.39 5.65
N TYR A 208 6.38 18.87 6.30
CA TYR A 208 5.00 18.98 5.82
C TYR A 208 4.57 20.44 5.68
N GLU A 209 4.80 21.27 6.69
CA GLU A 209 4.43 22.69 6.69
C GLU A 209 5.21 23.46 5.61
N THR A 210 6.50 23.16 5.44
CA THR A 210 7.34 23.76 4.38
C THR A 210 6.80 23.41 3.00
N ILE A 211 6.54 22.13 2.74
CA ILE A 211 6.08 21.63 1.45
C ILE A 211 4.70 22.18 1.09
N THR A 212 3.74 22.09 2.02
CA THR A 212 2.37 22.56 1.78
C THR A 212 2.30 24.08 1.62
N THR A 213 3.05 24.84 2.43
CA THR A 213 3.14 26.29 2.28
C THR A 213 3.70 26.68 0.92
N TYR A 214 4.79 26.02 0.47
CA TYR A 214 5.36 26.29 -0.84
C TYR A 214 4.33 26.10 -1.96
N TYR A 215 3.65 24.94 -2.01
CA TYR A 215 2.70 24.67 -3.11
C TYR A 215 1.44 25.54 -3.06
N ARG A 216 1.02 25.98 -1.86
CA ARG A 216 -0.09 26.92 -1.73
C ARG A 216 0.28 28.32 -2.24
N VAL A 217 1.50 28.78 -1.95
CA VAL A 217 1.96 30.12 -2.36
C VAL A 217 2.32 30.16 -3.85
N ASN A 218 3.00 29.13 -4.34
CA ASN A 218 3.62 29.15 -5.67
C ASN A 218 2.84 28.35 -6.72
N GLY A 219 1.85 27.55 -6.30
CA GLY A 219 1.16 26.60 -7.17
C GLY A 219 2.04 25.43 -7.61
N VAL A 220 1.49 24.58 -8.48
CA VAL A 220 2.20 23.40 -9.01
C VAL A 220 2.74 23.69 -10.41
N ASN A 221 3.85 24.43 -10.49
CA ASN A 221 4.44 24.80 -11.77
C ASN A 221 5.56 23.84 -12.15
N GLN A 222 5.32 22.96 -13.13
CA GLN A 222 6.37 22.09 -13.64
C GLN A 222 6.40 22.15 -15.17
N THR A 223 7.54 22.52 -15.73
CA THR A 223 7.76 22.47 -17.18
C THR A 223 7.67 21.03 -17.69
N PRO A 224 6.86 20.76 -18.73
CA PRO A 224 6.80 19.46 -19.40
C PRO A 224 8.19 18.96 -19.76
N LYS A 225 8.45 17.66 -19.60
CA LYS A 225 9.80 17.10 -19.74
C LYS A 225 10.45 17.43 -21.10
N ASN A 226 9.65 17.47 -22.16
CA ASN A 226 10.08 17.78 -23.53
C ASN A 226 10.30 19.29 -23.78
N LEU A 227 9.90 20.16 -22.85
CA LEU A 227 10.07 21.62 -22.93
C LEU A 227 11.07 22.14 -21.90
N ARG A 228 11.67 21.24 -21.09
CA ARG A 228 12.65 21.64 -20.08
C ARG A 228 13.95 22.11 -20.73
N THR A 229 14.41 23.24 -20.25
CA THR A 229 15.70 23.87 -20.46
C THR A 229 16.51 23.79 -19.17
N GLU A 230 17.78 24.18 -19.24
CA GLU A 230 18.66 24.29 -18.05
C GLU A 230 18.18 25.32 -17.02
N ASN A 231 17.30 26.25 -17.43
CA ASN A 231 16.76 27.31 -16.59
C ASN A 231 15.45 26.91 -15.89
N ASP A 232 14.87 25.75 -16.22
CA ASP A 232 13.63 25.29 -15.60
C ASP A 232 13.87 24.73 -14.20
N THR A 233 13.23 25.36 -13.21
CA THR A 233 13.27 24.89 -11.83
C THR A 233 12.40 23.64 -11.63
N SER A 234 12.96 22.65 -10.95
CA SER A 234 12.19 21.48 -10.53
C SER A 234 11.17 21.90 -9.49
N ASN A 235 9.90 21.58 -9.71
CA ASN A 235 8.83 21.82 -8.74
C ASN A 235 8.86 20.86 -7.54
N THR A 236 10.03 20.30 -7.23
CA THR A 236 10.22 19.39 -6.10
C THR A 236 10.65 20.23 -4.91
N VAL A 237 9.92 20.10 -3.81
CA VAL A 237 10.26 20.76 -2.55
C VAL A 237 10.79 19.70 -1.62
N ASN A 238 12.05 19.82 -1.21
CA ASN A 238 12.64 18.92 -0.25
C ASN A 238 12.60 19.56 1.14
N GLY A 239 12.06 18.83 2.10
CA GLY A 239 12.40 19.02 3.51
C GLY A 239 13.64 18.20 3.88
N THR A 240 13.79 17.92 5.17
CA THR A 240 14.88 17.14 5.75
C THR A 240 14.74 15.65 5.45
N TYR A 241 13.54 15.09 5.63
CA TYR A 241 13.24 13.66 5.47
C TYR A 241 12.12 13.38 4.47
N ILE A 242 11.23 14.34 4.26
CA ILE A 242 10.10 14.24 3.34
C ILE A 242 10.29 15.22 2.19
N GLN A 243 9.89 14.82 0.99
CA GLN A 243 9.82 15.68 -0.18
C GLN A 243 8.41 15.70 -0.77
N GLY A 244 8.02 16.87 -1.29
CA GLY A 244 6.91 17.03 -2.20
C GLY A 244 7.39 16.96 -3.64
N ARG A 245 6.77 16.10 -4.46
CA ARG A 245 7.04 16.05 -5.91
C ARG A 245 5.79 15.71 -6.70
N THR A 246 5.73 16.19 -7.94
CA THR A 246 4.64 15.87 -8.86
C THR A 246 4.51 14.36 -9.10
N LYS A 247 3.27 13.84 -9.11
CA LYS A 247 2.89 12.46 -9.43
C LYS A 247 1.80 12.48 -10.52
N GLY A 248 1.77 11.45 -11.36
CA GLY A 248 0.76 11.28 -12.42
C GLY A 248 1.37 11.04 -13.81
N GLN A 249 0.53 10.63 -14.76
CA GLN A 249 0.90 10.61 -16.18
C GLN A 249 1.07 12.06 -16.66
N GLY A 250 2.07 12.33 -17.50
CA GLY A 250 2.33 13.67 -18.02
C GLY A 250 1.08 14.25 -18.69
N GLY A 251 0.52 15.29 -18.09
CA GLY A 251 -0.70 15.97 -18.53
C GLY A 251 -0.89 17.29 -17.77
N GLU A 252 -1.97 18.01 -18.05
CA GLU A 252 -2.23 19.35 -17.50
C GLU A 252 -2.56 19.35 -16.00
N LYS A 253 -3.26 18.31 -15.52
CA LYS A 253 -3.55 18.14 -14.10
C LYS A 253 -2.41 17.42 -13.40
N LYS A 254 -1.58 18.18 -12.67
CA LYS A 254 -0.46 17.63 -11.90
C LYS A 254 -0.85 17.53 -10.43
N THR A 255 -0.88 16.32 -9.89
CA THR A 255 -0.94 16.13 -8.45
C THR A 255 0.47 16.08 -7.89
N VAL A 256 0.59 16.29 -6.59
CA VAL A 256 1.84 16.21 -5.83
C VAL A 256 1.63 15.15 -4.79
N GLY A 257 2.64 14.30 -4.63
CA GLY A 257 2.72 13.36 -3.53
C GLY A 257 3.85 13.73 -2.59
N PHE A 258 3.68 13.33 -1.34
CA PHE A 258 4.74 13.27 -0.35
C PHE A 258 5.47 11.94 -0.44
N TYR A 259 6.78 12.00 -0.28
CA TYR A 259 7.67 10.84 -0.31
C TYR A 259 8.74 10.99 0.76
N PHE A 260 9.12 9.89 1.39
CA PHE A 260 10.34 9.87 2.17
C PHE A 260 11.57 9.90 1.26
N LEU A 261 12.55 10.73 1.62
CA LEU A 261 13.80 10.92 0.89
C LEU A 261 14.67 9.65 0.97
N PRO A 262 15.22 9.18 -0.17
CA PRO A 262 15.98 7.93 -0.22
C PRO A 262 17.26 8.01 0.62
N LEU A 263 17.96 9.15 0.63
CA LEU A 263 19.21 9.26 1.37
C LEU A 263 18.96 9.58 2.85
N GLN A 264 18.35 10.74 3.12
CA GLN A 264 18.21 11.26 4.48
C GLN A 264 17.35 10.37 5.37
N PHE A 265 16.26 9.81 4.84
CA PHE A 265 15.39 8.94 5.61
C PHE A 265 15.68 7.46 5.35
N VAL A 266 15.55 6.99 4.11
CA VAL A 266 15.58 5.53 3.88
C VAL A 266 16.97 4.94 4.16
N LYS A 267 18.05 5.57 3.69
CA LYS A 267 19.41 5.08 3.96
C LYS A 267 19.83 5.35 5.42
N HIS A 268 19.89 6.61 5.83
CA HIS A 268 20.50 6.94 7.12
C HIS A 268 19.64 6.54 8.32
N VAL A 269 18.30 6.65 8.22
CA VAL A 269 17.41 6.32 9.34
C VAL A 269 16.99 4.86 9.28
N LEU A 270 16.33 4.41 8.20
CA LEU A 270 15.80 3.04 8.17
C LEU A 270 16.91 1.99 8.09
N LEU A 271 17.81 2.10 7.11
CA LEU A 271 18.81 1.05 6.88
C LEU A 271 19.96 1.08 7.88
N ASP A 272 20.56 2.25 8.11
CA ASP A 272 21.80 2.35 8.90
C ASP A 272 21.52 2.31 10.40
N GLN A 273 20.56 3.10 10.87
CA GLN A 273 20.26 3.22 12.30
C GLN A 273 19.39 2.06 12.80
N TYR A 274 18.27 1.76 12.12
CA TYR A 274 17.26 0.86 12.69
C TYR A 274 17.34 -0.59 12.20
N MET A 275 17.46 -0.84 10.90
CA MET A 275 17.48 -2.20 10.36
C MET A 275 18.89 -2.81 10.38
N GLN A 276 19.92 -1.99 10.41
CA GLN A 276 21.34 -2.40 10.41
C GLN A 276 21.62 -3.48 9.36
N VAL A 277 21.13 -3.27 8.14
CA VAL A 277 21.27 -4.23 7.04
C VAL A 277 22.74 -4.21 6.58
N ASN A 278 23.57 -4.98 7.29
CA ASN A 278 24.98 -5.17 6.99
C ASN A 278 25.16 -6.27 5.94
N ASP A 279 26.32 -6.25 5.28
CA ASP A 279 26.71 -7.26 4.29
C ASP A 279 26.85 -8.63 4.97
N SER A 280 25.85 -9.50 4.75
CA SER A 280 25.96 -10.95 4.93
C SER A 280 26.33 -11.61 3.62
#